data_AF-A0A2K2UBS9-F1
#
_entry.id   AF-A0A2K2UBS9-F1
#
_cell.length_a   1.000
_cell.length_b   1.000
_cell.length_c   1.000
_cell.angle_alpha   90.00
_cell.angle_beta   90.00
_cell.angle_gamma   90.00
#
_symmetry.space_group_name_H-M   'P 1'
#
loop_
_entity.id
_entity.type
_entity.pdbx_description
1 polymer ?
#
loop_
_entity_poly.entity_id
_entity_poly.type
_entity_poly.pdbx_seq_one_letter_code
_entity_poly.pdbx_strand_id
1 'polypeptide(L)'
;MDPANDAERRDDARGADLHTIYLAGGCFWGLEAFLRRLPGVRETIVGYANGSTENPTYRDVCRWNTGHAETVAVTYDRRIMPTEMLLDGFFEAIDPTSVNRQGNDCGTQYRSGIFWQDETDLPAIESAVRRQQARYTDPVVTEVEPLDGFYPAEEYHQDYLTKNPGGYCHIDMRAADAFVKRMGLAEGRACVQYDGLCEAVDGGLHPAESEHPSSRSDGAAMPAGAKEPAAATTAEEAAAAIASRVYAAPDDAELRRSLSDQQYRVVRENATERPFSSPYDRLFEPGIYVDVTSGEPLFASSDKYDSGCGWPAFSRPIASDVVAERLDRSFGTLRTEVRSRAGDAHLGHVFTDGPADAGGLRYCINGAALRFVPLARMDEEGYGYLKPLVEQEPVMR
;
A
#
# COMPACT_ATOMS: atom_id res chain seq x y z
N MET A 1 40.05 2.91 -21.00
CA MET A 1 39.78 1.60 -20.40
C MET A 1 40.60 1.53 -19.14
N ASP A 2 39.95 1.44 -17.99
CA ASP A 2 40.62 1.41 -16.70
C ASP A 2 40.72 -0.06 -16.25
N PRO A 3 41.93 -0.61 -16.03
CA PRO A 3 42.09 -2.03 -15.70
C PRO A 3 41.62 -2.39 -14.27
N ALA A 4 41.35 -1.43 -13.39
CA ALA A 4 40.90 -1.73 -12.02
C ALA A 4 39.47 -2.31 -11.99
N ASN A 5 38.54 -1.69 -12.72
CA ASN A 5 37.13 -2.10 -12.81
C ASN A 5 36.93 -3.47 -13.49
N ASP A 6 37.94 -3.91 -14.25
CA ASP A 6 37.98 -5.21 -14.91
C ASP A 6 38.57 -6.31 -14.01
N ALA A 7 39.27 -5.96 -12.92
CA ALA A 7 39.79 -6.92 -11.94
C ALA A 7 38.70 -7.35 -10.94
N GLU A 8 37.95 -6.40 -10.37
CA GLU A 8 36.88 -6.67 -9.40
C GLU A 8 35.81 -7.62 -9.96
N ARG A 9 35.49 -7.49 -11.26
CA ARG A 9 34.55 -8.38 -11.98
C ARG A 9 35.10 -9.79 -12.28
N ARG A 10 36.41 -10.01 -12.18
CA ARG A 10 37.07 -11.28 -12.53
C ARG A 10 37.32 -12.21 -11.35
N ASP A 11 37.17 -11.72 -10.11
CA ASP A 11 37.35 -12.52 -8.90
C ASP A 11 36.03 -13.05 -8.32
N ASP A 12 34.94 -12.27 -8.34
CA ASP A 12 33.61 -12.70 -7.83
C ASP A 12 33.07 -13.94 -8.60
N ALA A 13 33.35 -14.00 -9.91
CA ALA A 13 32.88 -15.06 -10.81
C ALA A 13 33.60 -16.44 -10.67
N ARG A 14 34.51 -16.62 -9.71
CA ARG A 14 35.27 -17.89 -9.51
C ARG A 14 35.07 -18.58 -8.17
N GLY A 15 34.01 -18.21 -7.44
CA GLY A 15 33.60 -18.94 -6.24
C GLY A 15 32.17 -18.73 -5.75
N ALA A 16 31.37 -17.87 -6.39
CA ALA A 16 29.97 -17.66 -6.03
C ALA A 16 29.10 -18.92 -6.26
N ASP A 17 28.23 -19.23 -5.30
CA ASP A 17 27.26 -20.32 -5.40
C ASP A 17 25.90 -19.72 -5.78
N LEU A 18 25.77 -19.34 -7.06
CA LEU A 18 24.60 -18.62 -7.55
C LEU A 18 23.43 -19.55 -7.80
N HIS A 19 22.32 -19.27 -7.14
CA HIS A 19 21.06 -20.01 -7.23
C HIS A 19 19.89 -19.06 -7.48
N THR A 20 18.81 -19.56 -8.09
CA THR A 20 17.63 -18.75 -8.41
C THR A 20 16.35 -19.40 -7.89
N ILE A 21 15.53 -18.62 -7.17
CA ILE A 21 14.21 -19.03 -6.68
C ILE A 21 13.17 -17.96 -7.03
N TYR A 22 11.90 -18.34 -7.16
CA TYR A 22 10.84 -17.49 -7.66
C TYR A 22 9.79 -17.26 -6.56
N LEU A 23 9.61 -16.02 -6.15
CA LEU A 23 8.85 -15.65 -4.95
C LEU A 23 7.68 -14.73 -5.32
N ALA A 24 6.45 -15.21 -5.14
CA ALA A 24 5.23 -14.43 -5.25
C ALA A 24 4.76 -13.97 -3.88
N GLY A 25 4.36 -12.71 -3.76
CA GLY A 25 4.10 -12.09 -2.46
C GLY A 25 3.46 -10.71 -2.58
N GLY A 26 2.41 -10.60 -3.40
CA GLY A 26 1.73 -9.34 -3.64
C GLY A 26 2.37 -8.52 -4.76
N CYS A 27 2.15 -7.20 -4.74
CA CYS A 27 2.72 -6.29 -5.73
C CYS A 27 4.24 -6.42 -5.79
N PHE A 28 4.75 -6.89 -6.93
CA PHE A 28 6.16 -7.27 -7.06
C PHE A 28 7.16 -6.11 -6.94
N TRP A 29 6.71 -4.84 -7.01
CA TRP A 29 7.53 -3.64 -6.84
C TRP A 29 8.11 -3.52 -5.43
N GLY A 30 7.26 -3.71 -4.42
CA GLY A 30 7.68 -3.71 -3.02
C GLY A 30 8.53 -4.94 -2.71
N LEU A 31 8.14 -6.10 -3.24
CA LEU A 31 8.82 -7.36 -2.98
C LEU A 31 10.25 -7.36 -3.58
N GLU A 32 10.43 -6.88 -4.81
CA GLU A 32 11.74 -6.70 -5.42
C GLU A 32 12.62 -5.76 -4.60
N ALA A 33 12.12 -4.55 -4.28
CA ALA A 33 12.91 -3.54 -3.57
C ALA A 33 13.20 -3.91 -2.10
N PHE A 34 12.45 -4.86 -1.53
CA PHE A 34 12.78 -5.50 -0.26
C PHE A 34 13.90 -6.53 -0.45
N LEU A 35 13.74 -7.47 -1.39
CA LEU A 35 14.67 -8.58 -1.60
C LEU A 35 16.05 -8.08 -2.06
N ARG A 36 16.12 -7.03 -2.88
CA ARG A 36 17.38 -6.36 -3.31
C ARG A 36 18.19 -5.77 -2.15
N ARG A 37 17.62 -5.60 -0.94
CA ARG A 37 18.35 -5.14 0.26
C ARG A 37 19.05 -6.28 1.01
N LEU A 38 18.67 -7.53 0.76
CA LEU A 38 19.19 -8.68 1.47
C LEU A 38 20.61 -9.01 0.97
N PRO A 39 21.67 -8.94 1.81
CA PRO A 39 23.03 -9.22 1.38
C PRO A 39 23.15 -10.62 0.77
N GLY A 40 23.82 -10.72 -0.38
CA GLY A 40 23.96 -11.97 -1.13
C GLY A 40 22.98 -12.10 -2.30
N VAL A 41 21.85 -11.37 -2.32
CA VAL A 41 21.06 -11.20 -3.55
C VAL A 41 21.90 -10.42 -4.57
N ARG A 42 21.95 -10.91 -5.81
CA ARG A 42 22.79 -10.38 -6.89
C ARG A 42 22.00 -9.79 -8.05
N GLU A 43 20.84 -10.38 -8.36
CA GLU A 43 19.95 -9.95 -9.45
C GLU A 43 18.49 -10.25 -9.06
N THR A 44 17.57 -9.39 -9.53
CA THR A 44 16.13 -9.60 -9.45
C THR A 44 15.49 -9.28 -10.79
N ILE A 45 14.44 -10.01 -11.14
CA ILE A 45 13.59 -9.73 -12.31
C ILE A 45 12.15 -9.93 -11.87
N VAL A 46 11.27 -8.94 -12.08
CA VAL A 46 9.84 -9.07 -11.79
C VAL A 46 9.07 -9.61 -13.00
N GLY A 47 8.02 -10.40 -12.76
CA GLY A 47 7.29 -11.08 -13.82
C GLY A 47 6.07 -11.86 -13.35
N TYR A 48 5.60 -12.73 -14.22
CA TYR A 48 4.33 -13.44 -14.12
C TYR A 48 4.57 -14.95 -14.19
N ALA A 49 4.20 -15.70 -13.14
CA ALA A 49 4.49 -17.13 -12.99
C ALA A 49 3.24 -18.00 -12.78
N ASN A 50 3.35 -19.30 -13.07
CA ASN A 50 2.35 -20.34 -12.79
C ASN A 50 0.93 -19.93 -13.23
N GLY A 51 0.75 -19.68 -14.54
CA GLY A 51 -0.50 -19.22 -15.14
C GLY A 51 -0.74 -19.70 -16.57
N SER A 52 -2.00 -19.79 -16.96
CA SER A 52 -2.52 -20.55 -18.11
C SER A 52 -2.33 -19.93 -19.50
N THR A 53 -1.58 -18.82 -19.62
CA THR A 53 -1.43 -18.06 -20.87
C THR A 53 0.02 -17.69 -21.14
N GLU A 54 0.49 -17.90 -22.38
CA GLU A 54 1.83 -17.49 -22.81
C GLU A 54 1.98 -15.97 -22.92
N ASN A 55 3.12 -15.43 -22.48
CA ASN A 55 3.53 -14.02 -22.65
C ASN A 55 2.44 -12.98 -22.28
N PRO A 56 1.86 -13.03 -21.06
CA PRO A 56 0.85 -12.08 -20.63
C PRO A 56 1.43 -10.67 -20.45
N THR A 57 0.64 -9.63 -20.73
CA THR A 57 0.95 -8.26 -20.28
C THR A 57 0.45 -8.03 -18.85
N TYR A 58 0.95 -7.00 -18.15
CA TYR A 58 0.38 -6.58 -16.85
C TYR A 58 -1.14 -6.39 -16.92
N ARG A 59 -1.60 -5.79 -18.03
CA ARG A 59 -3.02 -5.56 -18.30
C ARG A 59 -3.82 -6.88 -18.34
N ASP A 60 -3.24 -7.95 -18.87
CA ASP A 60 -3.92 -9.24 -18.97
C ASP A 60 -3.96 -9.96 -17.61
N VAL A 61 -2.88 -9.90 -16.84
CA VAL A 61 -2.83 -10.45 -15.47
C VAL A 61 -3.82 -9.74 -14.54
N CYS A 62 -3.98 -8.42 -14.63
CA CYS A 62 -4.91 -7.69 -13.77
C CYS A 62 -6.38 -7.71 -14.23
N ARG A 63 -6.68 -7.96 -15.51
CA ARG A 63 -8.05 -7.89 -16.06
C ARG A 63 -8.68 -9.24 -16.37
N TRP A 64 -7.88 -10.24 -16.71
CA TRP A 64 -8.36 -11.57 -17.06
C TRP A 64 -7.87 -12.57 -16.02
N ASN A 65 -8.66 -13.61 -15.77
CA ASN A 65 -8.26 -14.68 -14.84
C ASN A 65 -7.26 -15.64 -15.53
N THR A 66 -6.09 -15.12 -15.90
CA THR A 66 -4.99 -15.88 -16.52
C THR A 66 -4.40 -16.92 -15.58
N GLY A 67 -4.49 -16.67 -14.26
CA GLY A 67 -3.92 -17.51 -13.21
C GLY A 67 -2.50 -17.14 -12.81
N HIS A 68 -1.83 -16.24 -13.52
CA HIS A 68 -0.46 -15.83 -13.19
C HIS A 68 -0.36 -15.12 -11.83
N ALA A 69 0.72 -15.38 -11.09
CA ALA A 69 1.14 -14.64 -9.90
C ALA A 69 2.19 -13.56 -10.25
N GLU A 70 2.07 -12.36 -9.66
CA GLU A 70 3.17 -11.40 -9.61
C GLU A 70 4.31 -11.97 -8.76
N THR A 71 5.45 -12.14 -9.41
CA THR A 71 6.55 -12.98 -8.93
C THR A 71 7.88 -12.26 -9.14
N VAL A 72 8.77 -12.33 -8.16
CA VAL A 72 10.18 -11.91 -8.28
C VAL A 72 11.04 -13.15 -8.49
N ALA A 73 11.74 -13.24 -9.62
CA ALA A 73 12.86 -14.16 -9.77
C ALA A 73 14.07 -13.57 -9.03
N VAL A 74 14.63 -14.29 -8.07
CA VAL A 74 15.72 -13.82 -7.19
C VAL A 74 16.95 -14.69 -7.41
N THR A 75 18.02 -14.11 -7.93
CA THR A 75 19.32 -14.78 -8.05
C THR A 75 20.24 -14.34 -6.92
N TYR A 76 20.78 -15.29 -6.15
CA TYR A 76 21.51 -15.04 -4.91
C TYR A 76 22.67 -16.01 -4.70
N ASP A 77 23.67 -15.59 -3.92
CA ASP A 77 24.87 -16.35 -3.58
C ASP A 77 24.65 -17.12 -2.26
N ARG A 78 24.41 -18.44 -2.34
CA ARG A 78 24.02 -19.29 -1.19
C ARG A 78 25.02 -19.25 -0.02
N ARG A 79 26.29 -18.93 -0.30
CA ARG A 79 27.37 -18.78 0.69
C ARG A 79 27.20 -17.55 1.59
N ILE A 80 26.45 -16.55 1.13
CA ILE A 80 26.16 -15.30 1.83
C ILE A 80 24.72 -15.34 2.37
N MET A 81 23.79 -15.86 1.58
CA MET A 81 22.37 -15.98 1.89
C MET A 81 21.90 -17.42 1.68
N PRO A 82 21.91 -18.29 2.70
CA PRO A 82 21.32 -19.63 2.61
C PRO A 82 19.83 -19.58 2.23
N THR A 83 19.35 -20.60 1.51
CA THR A 83 17.99 -20.66 0.98
C THR A 83 16.92 -20.48 2.06
N GLU A 84 17.10 -21.12 3.20
CA GLU A 84 16.21 -21.01 4.37
C GLU A 84 16.16 -19.57 4.92
N MET A 85 17.30 -18.87 4.88
CA MET A 85 17.40 -17.49 5.36
C MET A 85 16.78 -16.49 4.37
N LEU A 86 16.91 -16.74 3.06
CA LEU A 86 16.19 -15.97 2.04
C LEU A 86 14.67 -16.12 2.22
N LEU A 87 14.20 -17.35 2.46
CA LEU A 87 12.79 -17.65 2.65
C LEU A 87 12.23 -17.08 3.95
N ASP A 88 12.97 -17.14 5.06
CA ASP A 88 12.58 -16.43 6.29
C ASP A 88 12.55 -14.91 6.07
N GLY A 89 13.49 -14.34 5.30
CA GLY A 89 13.48 -12.92 4.94
C GLY A 89 12.27 -12.53 4.09
N PHE A 90 11.91 -13.36 3.11
CA PHE A 90 10.67 -13.25 2.33
C PHE A 90 9.42 -13.31 3.22
N PHE A 91 9.39 -14.17 4.23
CA PHE A 91 8.29 -14.24 5.21
C PHE A 91 8.24 -13.08 6.21
N GLU A 92 9.24 -12.19 6.26
CA GLU A 92 9.13 -10.89 6.95
C GLU A 92 8.57 -9.79 6.03
N ALA A 93 8.43 -10.06 4.73
CA ALA A 93 7.89 -9.13 3.73
C ALA A 93 6.40 -9.35 3.42
N ILE A 94 5.84 -10.52 3.76
CA ILE A 94 4.46 -10.93 3.44
C ILE A 94 3.65 -11.36 4.68
N ASP A 95 2.32 -11.39 4.52
CA ASP A 95 1.39 -12.08 5.42
C ASP A 95 1.14 -13.52 4.90
N PRO A 96 1.72 -14.56 5.53
CA PRO A 96 1.67 -15.94 5.01
C PRO A 96 0.30 -16.62 5.17
N THR A 97 -0.67 -16.03 5.87
CA THR A 97 -2.03 -16.60 6.02
C THR A 97 -3.07 -15.90 5.12
N SER A 98 -2.69 -14.81 4.44
CA SER A 98 -3.58 -14.06 3.52
C SER A 98 -3.80 -14.76 2.18
N VAL A 99 -5.05 -15.18 1.94
CA VAL A 99 -5.49 -15.82 0.68
C VAL A 99 -5.73 -14.76 -0.41
N ASN A 100 -4.99 -14.86 -1.53
CA ASN A 100 -5.15 -14.00 -2.71
C ASN A 100 -5.13 -12.48 -2.40
N ARG A 101 -4.28 -12.08 -1.46
CA ARG A 101 -4.09 -10.70 -0.99
C ARG A 101 -2.70 -10.54 -0.40
N GLN A 102 -2.09 -9.37 -0.56
CA GLN A 102 -1.02 -8.87 0.30
C GLN A 102 -1.18 -7.36 0.48
N GLY A 103 -1.13 -6.87 1.73
CA GLY A 103 -1.46 -5.47 2.03
C GLY A 103 -2.85 -5.06 1.49
N ASN A 104 -2.88 -4.04 0.62
CA ASN A 104 -4.10 -3.59 -0.05
C ASN A 104 -4.34 -4.31 -1.39
N ASP A 105 -3.37 -5.06 -1.90
CA ASP A 105 -3.38 -5.65 -3.23
C ASP A 105 -4.19 -6.95 -3.21
N CYS A 106 -5.31 -7.00 -3.95
CA CYS A 106 -6.34 -8.03 -3.83
C CYS A 106 -6.65 -8.74 -5.15
N GLY A 107 -6.32 -10.02 -5.27
CA GLY A 107 -6.50 -10.82 -6.49
C GLY A 107 -5.62 -12.08 -6.51
N THR A 108 -5.92 -13.01 -7.42
CA THR A 108 -5.17 -14.26 -7.59
C THR A 108 -3.73 -14.04 -8.08
N GLN A 109 -3.45 -12.87 -8.67
CA GLN A 109 -2.10 -12.43 -8.99
C GLN A 109 -1.29 -11.97 -7.78
N TYR A 110 -1.95 -11.69 -6.65
CA TYR A 110 -1.32 -11.23 -5.40
C TYR A 110 -1.33 -12.29 -4.29
N ARG A 111 -1.46 -13.57 -4.66
CA ARG A 111 -1.27 -14.69 -3.73
C ARG A 111 0.21 -14.82 -3.33
N SER A 112 0.48 -15.39 -2.15
CA SER A 112 1.83 -15.74 -1.75
C SER A 112 2.18 -17.13 -2.28
N GLY A 113 3.39 -17.30 -2.83
CA GLY A 113 3.84 -18.56 -3.41
C GLY A 113 5.35 -18.65 -3.51
N ILE A 114 5.89 -19.87 -3.38
CA ILE A 114 7.31 -20.18 -3.50
C ILE A 114 7.45 -21.20 -4.62
N PHE A 115 7.91 -20.74 -5.79
CA PHE A 115 8.07 -21.57 -6.98
C PHE A 115 9.54 -21.97 -7.16
N TRP A 116 9.77 -23.28 -7.28
CA TRP A 116 11.11 -23.86 -7.40
C TRP A 116 11.35 -24.45 -8.79
N GLN A 117 12.60 -24.36 -9.25
CA GLN A 117 13.07 -25.08 -10.44
C GLN A 117 13.87 -26.33 -10.08
N ASP A 118 14.50 -26.33 -8.90
CA ASP A 118 15.30 -27.44 -8.37
C ASP A 118 14.57 -28.07 -7.18
N GLU A 119 14.27 -29.36 -7.26
CA GLU A 119 13.59 -30.11 -6.21
C GLU A 119 14.41 -30.17 -4.90
N THR A 120 15.72 -29.90 -4.96
CA THR A 120 16.60 -29.83 -3.77
C THR A 120 16.34 -28.62 -2.88
N ASP A 121 15.56 -27.63 -3.31
CA ASP A 121 15.07 -26.55 -2.43
C ASP A 121 13.91 -26.99 -1.53
N LEU A 122 13.16 -28.06 -1.87
CA LEU A 122 11.98 -28.48 -1.09
C LEU A 122 12.22 -28.65 0.42
N PRO A 123 13.33 -29.26 0.91
CA PRO A 123 13.60 -29.34 2.34
C PRO A 123 13.74 -27.98 3.01
N ALA A 124 14.33 -26.99 2.34
CA ALA A 124 14.45 -25.62 2.84
C ALA A 124 13.08 -24.92 2.87
N ILE A 125 12.28 -25.10 1.81
CA ILE A 125 10.94 -24.51 1.67
C ILE A 125 9.97 -25.08 2.70
N GLU A 126 9.87 -26.41 2.82
CA GLU A 126 9.04 -27.08 3.84
C GLU A 126 9.44 -26.66 5.26
N SER A 127 10.75 -26.49 5.50
CA SER A 127 11.30 -26.07 6.79
C SER A 127 10.89 -24.62 7.11
N ALA A 128 10.93 -23.72 6.13
CA ALA A 128 10.49 -22.32 6.28
C ALA A 128 8.96 -22.22 6.49
N VAL A 129 8.15 -22.87 5.66
CA VAL A 129 6.69 -22.92 5.81
C VAL A 129 6.29 -23.48 7.19
N ARG A 130 7.00 -24.51 7.68
CA ARG A 130 6.78 -25.10 9.00
C ARG A 130 7.18 -24.16 10.16
N ARG A 131 8.28 -23.40 10.03
CA ARG A 131 8.64 -22.33 10.97
C ARG A 131 7.57 -21.25 11.03
N GLN A 132 7.04 -20.83 9.88
CA GLN A 132 5.96 -19.84 9.86
C GLN A 132 4.67 -20.43 10.46
N GLN A 133 4.27 -21.65 10.12
CA GLN A 133 3.06 -22.25 10.70
C GLN A 133 3.12 -22.39 12.23
N ALA A 134 4.31 -22.47 12.83
CA ALA A 134 4.48 -22.44 14.29
C ALA A 134 4.30 -21.03 14.92
N ARG A 135 4.33 -19.95 14.12
CA ARG A 135 4.09 -18.56 14.55
C ARG A 135 2.61 -18.14 14.46
N TYR A 136 1.81 -18.78 13.61
CA TYR A 136 0.42 -18.40 13.33
C TYR A 136 -0.58 -19.49 13.76
N THR A 137 -1.73 -19.08 14.29
CA THR A 137 -2.87 -19.97 14.59
C THR A 137 -3.70 -20.31 13.35
N ASP A 138 -3.74 -19.39 12.40
CA ASP A 138 -4.37 -19.58 11.10
C ASP A 138 -3.44 -20.38 10.18
N PRO A 139 -3.99 -21.11 9.18
CA PRO A 139 -3.16 -21.87 8.25
C PRO A 139 -2.28 -20.95 7.42
N VAL A 140 -1.02 -21.32 7.23
CA VAL A 140 -0.17 -20.75 6.17
C VAL A 140 -0.72 -21.21 4.82
N VAL A 141 -1.01 -20.25 3.95
CA VAL A 141 -1.65 -20.48 2.64
C VAL A 141 -0.71 -20.21 1.46
N THR A 142 0.54 -19.84 1.74
CA THR A 142 1.61 -19.70 0.75
C THR A 142 1.81 -21.01 -0.01
N GLU A 143 1.55 -21.01 -1.31
CA GLU A 143 1.66 -22.21 -2.15
C GLU A 143 3.13 -22.61 -2.39
N VAL A 144 3.38 -23.91 -2.52
CA VAL A 144 4.71 -24.48 -2.79
C VAL A 144 4.58 -25.42 -3.97
N GLU A 145 5.00 -24.97 -5.14
CA GLU A 145 4.78 -25.65 -6.42
C GLU A 145 6.04 -25.57 -7.29
N PRO A 146 6.26 -26.52 -8.22
CA PRO A 146 7.25 -26.33 -9.28
C PRO A 146 6.89 -25.09 -10.11
N LEU A 147 7.89 -24.42 -10.67
CA LEU A 147 7.68 -23.29 -11.58
C LEU A 147 7.13 -23.76 -12.93
N ASP A 148 5.85 -23.48 -13.20
CA ASP A 148 5.19 -23.72 -14.48
C ASP A 148 5.18 -22.44 -15.33
N GLY A 149 6.37 -22.07 -15.80
CA GLY A 149 6.64 -20.88 -16.60
C GLY A 149 6.83 -19.59 -15.81
N PHE A 150 7.66 -18.70 -16.35
CA PHE A 150 7.87 -17.33 -15.86
C PHE A 150 8.05 -16.39 -17.05
N TYR A 151 7.28 -15.30 -17.08
CA TYR A 151 7.33 -14.27 -18.11
C TYR A 151 7.75 -12.94 -17.49
N PRO A 152 8.94 -12.39 -17.83
CA PRO A 152 9.36 -11.08 -17.32
C PRO A 152 8.35 -9.98 -17.65
N ALA A 153 8.04 -9.15 -16.67
CA ALA A 153 7.15 -8.00 -16.85
C ALA A 153 7.80 -6.89 -17.69
N GLU A 154 6.97 -5.97 -18.17
CA GLU A 154 7.40 -4.82 -18.97
C GLU A 154 8.48 -3.97 -18.25
N GLU A 155 9.40 -3.37 -19.00
CA GLU A 155 10.56 -2.61 -18.48
C GLU A 155 10.21 -1.48 -17.49
N TYR A 156 8.98 -0.97 -17.49
CA TYR A 156 8.55 0.02 -16.51
C TYR A 156 8.23 -0.57 -15.12
N HIS A 157 8.03 -1.89 -15.00
CA HIS A 157 7.86 -2.60 -13.72
C HIS A 157 9.20 -3.03 -13.09
N GLN A 158 10.21 -3.34 -13.90
CA GLN A 158 11.56 -3.72 -13.41
C GLN A 158 12.19 -2.56 -12.64
N ASP A 159 12.79 -2.79 -11.47
CA ASP A 159 13.44 -1.75 -10.65
C ASP A 159 12.49 -0.57 -10.30
N TYR A 160 11.18 -0.79 -10.22
CA TYR A 160 10.18 0.29 -10.19
C TYR A 160 10.39 1.31 -9.06
N LEU A 161 10.71 0.87 -7.84
CA LEU A 161 10.95 1.77 -6.70
C LEU A 161 12.37 2.39 -6.72
N THR A 162 13.31 1.82 -7.49
CA THR A 162 14.59 2.48 -7.81
C THR A 162 14.34 3.63 -8.80
N LYS A 163 13.48 3.41 -9.80
CA LYS A 163 13.06 4.40 -10.80
C LYS A 163 12.12 5.47 -10.19
N ASN A 164 11.30 5.09 -9.20
CA ASN A 164 10.28 5.92 -8.56
C ASN A 164 10.36 5.81 -7.02
N PRO A 165 11.27 6.53 -6.33
CA PRO A 165 11.49 6.37 -4.89
C PRO A 165 10.31 6.70 -3.97
N GLY A 166 9.30 7.41 -4.46
CA GLY A 166 8.02 7.66 -3.78
C GLY A 166 6.87 6.79 -4.30
N GLY A 167 7.15 5.75 -5.09
CA GLY A 167 6.14 4.86 -5.67
C GLY A 167 5.46 3.96 -4.63
N TYR A 168 4.34 3.35 -5.03
CA TYR A 168 3.55 2.49 -4.16
C TYR A 168 4.33 1.27 -3.66
N CYS A 169 4.31 1.08 -2.33
CA CYS A 169 4.85 -0.08 -1.64
C CYS A 169 3.99 -0.35 -0.39
N HIS A 170 3.46 -1.57 -0.23
CA HIS A 170 2.77 -1.97 1.00
C HIS A 170 3.72 -2.58 2.06
N ILE A 171 4.92 -2.98 1.67
CA ILE A 171 5.92 -3.65 2.52
C ILE A 171 6.73 -2.60 3.29
N ASP A 172 6.95 -2.78 4.60
CA ASP A 172 7.87 -1.92 5.35
C ASP A 172 9.32 -2.23 4.98
N MET A 173 9.90 -1.36 4.15
CA MET A 173 11.29 -1.40 3.72
C MET A 173 12.32 -1.47 4.87
N ARG A 174 11.97 -1.04 6.09
CA ARG A 174 12.83 -1.14 7.28
C ARG A 174 12.82 -2.53 7.88
N ALA A 175 11.85 -3.39 7.57
CA ALA A 175 11.84 -4.78 8.02
C ALA A 175 12.98 -5.58 7.35
N ALA A 176 13.37 -5.26 6.11
CA ALA A 176 14.58 -5.78 5.50
C ALA A 176 15.82 -5.38 6.30
N ASP A 177 15.99 -4.09 6.59
CA ASP A 177 17.14 -3.57 7.36
C ASP A 177 17.20 -4.18 8.78
N ALA A 178 16.02 -4.39 9.42
CA ALA A 178 15.88 -5.02 10.71
C ALA A 178 16.16 -6.54 10.68
N PHE A 179 15.73 -7.24 9.63
CA PHE A 179 16.04 -8.65 9.39
C PHE A 179 17.55 -8.85 9.16
N VAL A 180 18.14 -8.05 8.26
CA VAL A 180 19.58 -8.05 7.97
C VAL A 180 20.41 -7.81 9.23
N LYS A 181 19.97 -6.91 10.11
CA LYS A 181 20.58 -6.70 11.43
C LYS A 181 20.35 -7.87 12.40
N ARG A 182 19.14 -8.44 12.44
CA ARG A 182 18.77 -9.59 13.29
C ARG A 182 19.55 -10.86 12.91
N MET A 183 19.88 -11.02 11.64
CA MET A 183 20.67 -12.14 11.11
C MET A 183 22.17 -11.83 10.95
N GLY A 184 22.65 -10.67 11.43
CA GLY A 184 24.08 -10.30 11.44
C GLY A 184 24.74 -10.03 10.08
N LEU A 185 23.97 -10.09 8.98
CA LEU A 185 24.45 -10.11 7.61
C LEU A 185 25.22 -8.84 7.19
N ALA A 186 24.93 -7.70 7.80
CA ALA A 186 25.57 -6.42 7.48
C ALA A 186 27.04 -6.29 7.89
N GLU A 187 27.55 -7.19 8.74
CA GLU A 187 28.87 -7.03 9.40
C GLU A 187 29.96 -7.94 8.82
N GLY A 188 29.68 -8.65 7.72
CA GLY A 188 30.52 -9.74 7.21
C GLY A 188 30.54 -10.98 8.13
N ARG A 189 29.76 -10.96 9.23
CA ARG A 189 29.58 -12.07 10.16
C ARG A 189 28.60 -13.09 9.57
N ALA A 190 29.07 -13.88 8.62
CA ALA A 190 28.34 -15.01 8.04
C ALA A 190 28.19 -16.18 9.04
N CYS A 191 27.45 -15.95 10.12
CA CYS A 191 26.75 -16.93 10.97
C CYS A 191 26.03 -16.18 12.11
N VAL A 192 24.72 -16.00 11.98
CA VAL A 192 23.81 -15.93 13.15
C VAL A 192 23.00 -17.22 13.13
N GLN A 193 22.91 -17.86 14.29
CA GLN A 193 22.60 -19.29 14.42
C GLN A 193 21.27 -19.69 13.78
N TYR A 194 21.37 -20.34 12.62
CA TYR A 194 20.28 -21.09 12.02
C TYR A 194 20.40 -22.54 12.50
N ASP A 195 19.39 -23.01 13.25
CA ASP A 195 19.28 -24.36 13.84
C ASP A 195 20.57 -24.94 14.47
N GLY A 196 21.35 -24.08 15.16
CA GLY A 196 22.36 -24.50 16.14
C GLY A 196 23.82 -24.60 15.68
N LEU A 197 24.19 -24.02 14.52
CA LEU A 197 25.56 -24.09 14.02
C LEU A 197 26.47 -22.94 14.52
N CYS A 198 27.51 -23.33 15.29
CA CYS A 198 28.74 -22.60 15.62
C CYS A 198 28.71 -21.45 16.66
N GLU A 199 29.91 -21.05 17.10
CA GLU A 199 30.23 -20.32 18.34
C GLU A 199 30.50 -18.81 18.14
N ALA A 200 30.53 -18.04 19.24
CA ALA A 200 30.53 -16.57 19.24
C ALA A 200 31.85 -15.93 19.76
N VAL A 201 31.99 -14.61 19.51
CA VAL A 201 32.96 -13.72 20.17
C VAL A 201 32.29 -12.42 20.61
N ASP A 202 32.64 -11.94 21.81
CA ASP A 202 31.84 -11.01 22.61
C ASP A 202 32.11 -9.50 22.44
N GLY A 203 31.12 -8.69 22.85
CA GLY A 203 31.26 -7.27 23.22
C GLY A 203 30.48 -6.27 22.35
N GLY A 204 29.61 -5.38 22.85
CA GLY A 204 28.97 -5.27 24.18
C GLY A 204 29.07 -3.87 24.82
N LEU A 205 27.93 -3.18 25.00
CA LEU A 205 27.55 -2.31 26.16
C LEU A 205 26.15 -1.66 25.98
N HIS A 206 25.57 -1.17 27.09
CA HIS A 206 24.23 -0.58 27.32
C HIS A 206 24.42 0.68 28.25
N PRO A 207 23.40 1.40 28.80
CA PRO A 207 21.97 1.66 28.48
C PRO A 207 21.51 3.17 28.64
N ALA A 208 20.19 3.46 28.55
CA ALA A 208 19.38 4.47 29.32
C ALA A 208 19.72 6.01 29.25
N GLU A 209 18.91 7.04 29.58
CA GLU A 209 17.47 7.39 29.92
C GLU A 209 17.38 8.97 29.98
N SER A 210 16.31 9.77 30.23
CA SER A 210 14.81 9.81 30.34
C SER A 210 14.40 11.34 30.29
N GLU A 211 13.21 11.95 30.54
CA GLU A 211 11.85 11.60 31.04
C GLU A 211 10.74 12.55 30.43
N HIS A 212 10.05 13.42 31.22
CA HIS A 212 8.84 14.25 30.89
C HIS A 212 8.80 15.57 31.77
N PRO A 213 7.69 16.24 32.24
CA PRO A 213 6.21 16.18 32.01
C PRO A 213 5.40 17.54 31.90
N SER A 214 4.15 17.49 31.37
CA SER A 214 2.95 18.32 31.72
C SER A 214 2.84 19.83 31.26
N SER A 215 1.69 20.57 31.28
CA SER A 215 0.28 20.37 31.76
C SER A 215 -0.79 21.36 31.17
N ARG A 216 -2.09 20.95 31.05
CA ARG A 216 -3.41 21.67 31.30
C ARG A 216 -3.74 23.09 30.70
N SER A 217 -5.00 23.54 30.46
CA SER A 217 -6.38 22.94 30.40
C SER A 217 -7.46 23.94 29.82
N ASP A 218 -8.70 23.43 29.60
CA ASP A 218 -10.06 24.09 29.60
C ASP A 218 -10.58 25.02 28.45
N GLY A 219 -11.88 24.88 28.05
CA GLY A 219 -12.75 26.09 28.19
C GLY A 219 -14.02 26.45 27.37
N ALA A 220 -14.62 25.65 26.46
CA ALA A 220 -16.06 25.70 26.04
C ALA A 220 -16.76 26.89 25.26
N ALA A 221 -17.73 26.47 24.42
CA ALA A 221 -19.05 27.09 24.06
C ALA A 221 -19.24 28.09 22.88
N MET A 222 -20.45 28.05 22.29
CA MET A 222 -20.92 28.70 21.05
C MET A 222 -22.05 29.74 21.29
N PRO A 223 -22.36 30.61 20.30
CA PRO A 223 -23.74 31.02 20.00
C PRO A 223 -24.13 30.79 18.52
N ALA A 224 -25.44 30.69 18.25
CA ALA A 224 -26.00 30.36 16.93
C ALA A 224 -26.63 31.56 16.20
N GLY A 225 -26.75 31.46 14.86
CA GLY A 225 -27.38 32.50 14.04
C GLY A 225 -27.29 32.27 12.53
N ALA A 226 -27.67 31.08 12.05
CA ALA A 226 -27.54 30.71 10.65
C ALA A 226 -28.42 31.58 9.72
N LYS A 227 -27.76 32.50 9.02
CA LYS A 227 -28.27 33.10 7.78
C LYS A 227 -27.91 32.17 6.63
N GLU A 228 -28.71 32.14 5.57
CA GLU A 228 -28.43 31.34 4.38
C GLU A 228 -27.03 31.70 3.81
N PRO A 229 -26.11 30.73 3.64
CA PRO A 229 -24.71 31.04 3.40
C PRO A 229 -24.48 31.65 2.02
N ALA A 230 -23.55 32.61 1.94
CA ALA A 230 -23.04 33.09 0.67
C ALA A 230 -22.33 31.94 -0.09
N ALA A 231 -22.27 32.04 -1.42
CA ALA A 231 -21.56 31.06 -2.22
C ALA A 231 -20.06 31.09 -1.90
N ALA A 232 -19.51 29.93 -1.51
CA ALA A 232 -18.13 29.79 -1.08
C ALA A 232 -17.18 29.80 -2.29
N THR A 233 -16.16 30.65 -2.22
CA THR A 233 -15.08 30.76 -3.21
C THR A 233 -13.75 30.22 -2.71
N THR A 234 -13.61 30.12 -1.38
CA THR A 234 -12.43 29.61 -0.67
C THR A 234 -12.77 28.41 0.23
N ALA A 235 -11.77 27.63 0.62
CA ALA A 235 -11.93 26.50 1.55
C ALA A 235 -12.39 26.94 2.97
N GLU A 236 -12.08 28.16 3.40
CA GLU A 236 -12.54 28.72 4.69
C GLU A 236 -14.03 29.08 4.64
N GLU A 237 -14.49 29.68 3.54
CA GLU A 237 -15.92 29.90 3.29
C GLU A 237 -16.67 28.58 3.14
N ALA A 238 -16.05 27.57 2.51
CA ALA A 238 -16.60 26.22 2.39
C ALA A 238 -16.78 25.56 3.77
N ALA A 239 -15.74 25.59 4.62
CA ALA A 239 -15.80 25.12 6.00
C ALA A 239 -16.96 25.76 6.77
N ALA A 240 -17.04 27.09 6.77
CA ALA A 240 -18.10 27.83 7.44
C ALA A 240 -19.49 27.51 6.91
N ALA A 241 -19.65 27.40 5.58
CA ALA A 241 -20.94 27.10 4.95
C ALA A 241 -21.38 25.64 5.17
N ILE A 242 -20.46 24.68 5.19
CA ILE A 242 -20.73 23.27 5.51
C ILE A 242 -21.04 23.11 7.00
N ALA A 243 -20.25 23.70 7.89
CA ALA A 243 -20.47 23.66 9.35
C ALA A 243 -21.75 24.39 9.79
N SER A 244 -22.30 25.29 8.95
CA SER A 244 -23.62 25.91 9.19
C SER A 244 -24.81 24.97 8.96
N ARG A 245 -24.58 23.79 8.40
CA ARG A 245 -25.59 22.79 8.02
C ARG A 245 -25.48 21.53 8.87
N VAL A 246 -26.60 20.82 9.02
CA VAL A 246 -26.66 19.56 9.77
C VAL A 246 -26.42 18.40 8.82
N TYR A 247 -25.21 17.84 8.88
CA TYR A 247 -24.89 16.53 8.31
C TYR A 247 -24.79 15.52 9.46
N ALA A 248 -25.37 14.34 9.27
CA ALA A 248 -25.32 13.24 10.24
C ALA A 248 -25.53 11.93 9.50
N ALA A 249 -24.70 10.92 9.77
CA ALA A 249 -24.95 9.58 9.27
C ALA A 249 -26.13 8.91 10.02
N PRO A 250 -26.99 8.14 9.33
CA PRO A 250 -27.96 7.24 9.96
C PRO A 250 -27.33 6.20 10.90
N ASP A 251 -28.17 5.49 11.67
CA ASP A 251 -27.69 4.41 12.52
C ASP A 251 -27.18 3.19 11.73
N ASP A 252 -26.45 2.29 12.41
CA ASP A 252 -25.85 1.10 11.79
C ASP A 252 -26.89 0.21 11.08
N ALA A 253 -28.08 0.08 11.67
CA ALA A 253 -29.15 -0.75 11.12
C ALA A 253 -29.85 -0.09 9.92
N GLU A 254 -29.82 1.23 9.79
CA GLU A 254 -30.23 1.94 8.58
C GLU A 254 -29.15 1.91 7.49
N LEU A 255 -27.88 2.13 7.83
CA LEU A 255 -26.76 2.02 6.90
C LEU A 255 -26.67 0.61 6.28
N ARG A 256 -26.93 -0.46 7.05
CA ARG A 256 -27.03 -1.84 6.54
C ARG A 256 -28.23 -2.11 5.61
N ARG A 257 -29.19 -1.18 5.50
CA ARG A 257 -30.35 -1.26 4.59
C ARG A 257 -30.24 -0.34 3.37
N SER A 258 -29.57 0.80 3.51
CA SER A 258 -29.48 1.82 2.47
C SER A 258 -28.22 1.71 1.59
N LEU A 259 -27.13 1.20 2.16
CA LEU A 259 -25.87 0.97 1.44
C LEU A 259 -25.82 -0.44 0.83
N SER A 260 -25.09 -0.59 -0.27
CA SER A 260 -24.66 -1.91 -0.74
C SER A 260 -23.57 -2.48 0.16
N ASP A 261 -23.41 -3.81 0.16
CA ASP A 261 -22.36 -4.55 0.87
C ASP A 261 -20.97 -3.89 0.79
N GLN A 262 -20.54 -3.46 -0.41
CA GLN A 262 -19.23 -2.88 -0.62
C GLN A 262 -19.10 -1.51 0.07
N GLN A 263 -20.10 -0.64 -0.10
CA GLN A 263 -20.13 0.68 0.53
C GLN A 263 -20.18 0.55 2.05
N TYR A 264 -21.00 -0.37 2.57
CA TYR A 264 -21.12 -0.63 4.00
C TYR A 264 -19.79 -1.10 4.60
N ARG A 265 -19.15 -2.13 4.01
CA ARG A 265 -17.86 -2.66 4.49
C ARG A 265 -16.76 -1.61 4.44
N VAL A 266 -16.72 -0.78 3.39
CA VAL A 266 -15.77 0.34 3.30
C VAL A 266 -15.98 1.32 4.45
N VAL A 267 -17.17 1.90 4.59
CA VAL A 267 -17.38 3.02 5.52
C VAL A 267 -17.49 2.63 7.00
N ARG A 268 -17.86 1.38 7.31
CA ARG A 268 -18.09 0.89 8.69
C ARG A 268 -17.12 -0.19 9.17
N GLU A 269 -16.56 -0.98 8.27
CA GLU A 269 -15.66 -2.09 8.60
C GLU A 269 -14.21 -1.79 8.14
N ASN A 270 -13.93 -0.54 7.77
CA ASN A 270 -12.64 0.00 7.30
C ASN A 270 -12.05 -0.79 6.11
N ALA A 271 -12.91 -1.40 5.28
CA ALA A 271 -12.46 -2.13 4.10
C ALA A 271 -11.99 -1.18 2.99
N THR A 272 -11.17 -1.69 2.08
CA THR A 272 -10.76 -0.99 0.85
C THR A 272 -11.39 -1.66 -0.36
N GLU A 273 -11.92 -0.88 -1.29
CA GLU A 273 -12.39 -1.37 -2.59
C GLU A 273 -11.21 -1.79 -3.48
N ARG A 274 -11.46 -2.62 -4.50
CA ARG A 274 -10.39 -3.03 -5.44
C ARG A 274 -9.94 -1.83 -6.30
N PRO A 275 -8.64 -1.68 -6.60
CA PRO A 275 -8.18 -0.65 -7.51
C PRO A 275 -8.83 -0.81 -8.90
N PHE A 276 -9.07 0.32 -9.56
CA PHE A 276 -9.76 0.48 -10.84
C PHE A 276 -11.21 -0.04 -10.89
N SER A 277 -11.82 -0.41 -9.75
CA SER A 277 -13.18 -0.96 -9.70
C SER A 277 -14.29 0.09 -9.59
N SER A 278 -14.01 1.25 -9.01
CA SER A 278 -14.98 2.33 -8.91
C SER A 278 -15.06 3.16 -10.20
N PRO A 279 -16.26 3.53 -10.68
CA PRO A 279 -16.39 4.47 -11.80
C PRO A 279 -15.79 5.85 -11.48
N TYR A 280 -15.60 6.18 -10.20
CA TYR A 280 -15.04 7.46 -9.78
C TYR A 280 -13.52 7.56 -9.96
N ASP A 281 -12.79 6.46 -10.17
CA ASP A 281 -11.37 6.50 -10.59
C ASP A 281 -11.22 7.35 -11.87
N ARG A 282 -11.99 7.01 -12.90
CA ARG A 282 -11.97 7.65 -14.23
C ARG A 282 -12.97 8.79 -14.42
N LEU A 283 -13.75 9.15 -13.41
CA LEU A 283 -14.66 10.29 -13.47
C LEU A 283 -13.92 11.61 -13.25
N PHE A 284 -14.05 12.55 -14.19
CA PHE A 284 -13.50 13.90 -14.13
C PHE A 284 -14.51 14.96 -14.58
N GLU A 285 -15.81 14.65 -14.42
CA GLU A 285 -16.88 15.61 -14.68
C GLU A 285 -16.92 16.69 -13.57
N PRO A 286 -17.30 17.94 -13.90
CA PRO A 286 -17.50 18.98 -12.89
C PRO A 286 -18.58 18.58 -11.87
N GLY A 287 -18.22 18.60 -10.58
CA GLY A 287 -19.14 18.34 -9.47
C GLY A 287 -18.41 18.25 -8.13
N ILE A 288 -19.13 17.78 -7.10
CA ILE A 288 -18.57 17.45 -5.79
C ILE A 288 -18.74 15.98 -5.46
N TYR A 289 -17.90 15.48 -4.57
CA TYR A 289 -18.02 14.16 -3.96
C TYR A 289 -18.42 14.35 -2.50
N VAL A 290 -19.56 13.79 -2.12
CA VAL A 290 -20.10 13.84 -0.75
C VAL A 290 -19.96 12.48 -0.07
N ASP A 291 -19.92 12.47 1.26
CA ASP A 291 -20.00 11.27 2.09
C ASP A 291 -21.28 10.47 1.75
N VAL A 292 -21.12 9.19 1.39
CA VAL A 292 -22.23 8.31 1.04
C VAL A 292 -23.19 8.04 2.23
N THR A 293 -22.71 8.23 3.46
CA THR A 293 -23.45 7.98 4.70
C THR A 293 -24.22 9.20 5.20
N SER A 294 -23.60 10.39 5.18
CA SER A 294 -24.12 11.61 5.81
C SER A 294 -24.52 12.72 4.82
N GLY A 295 -24.07 12.63 3.56
CA GLY A 295 -24.21 13.70 2.58
C GLY A 295 -23.28 14.90 2.80
N GLU A 296 -22.35 14.86 3.77
CA GLU A 296 -21.37 15.93 3.98
C GLU A 296 -20.45 16.08 2.75
N PRO A 297 -20.25 17.29 2.19
CA PRO A 297 -19.30 17.52 1.10
C PRO A 297 -17.86 17.28 1.54
N LEU A 298 -17.12 16.43 0.80
CA LEU A 298 -15.77 16.02 1.15
C LEU A 298 -14.72 16.55 0.16
N PHE A 299 -14.98 16.46 -1.15
CA PHE A 299 -14.01 16.82 -2.20
C PHE A 299 -14.68 17.53 -3.39
N ALA A 300 -13.96 18.44 -4.06
CA ALA A 300 -14.37 19.06 -5.32
C ALA A 300 -13.66 18.38 -6.52
N SER A 301 -14.31 18.35 -7.69
CA SER A 301 -13.70 17.78 -8.91
C SER A 301 -12.50 18.58 -9.43
N SER A 302 -12.40 19.87 -9.09
CA SER A 302 -11.30 20.78 -9.43
C SER A 302 -9.96 20.41 -8.78
N ASP A 303 -10.02 19.69 -7.66
CA ASP A 303 -8.88 19.14 -6.92
C ASP A 303 -8.64 17.63 -7.19
N LYS A 304 -9.43 17.02 -8.08
CA LYS A 304 -9.28 15.61 -8.48
C LYS A 304 -8.28 15.49 -9.62
N TYR A 305 -7.40 14.48 -9.56
CA TYR A 305 -6.46 14.15 -10.63
C TYR A 305 -6.36 12.63 -10.86
N ASP A 306 -5.71 12.23 -11.96
CA ASP A 306 -5.38 10.82 -12.21
C ASP A 306 -4.05 10.48 -11.53
N SER A 307 -4.10 9.79 -10.39
CA SER A 307 -2.92 9.30 -9.70
C SER A 307 -2.38 7.99 -10.28
N GLY A 308 -3.11 7.33 -11.20
CA GLY A 308 -2.80 5.97 -11.65
C GLY A 308 -2.95 4.87 -10.59
N CYS A 309 -3.27 5.18 -9.33
CA CYS A 309 -3.37 4.21 -8.24
C CYS A 309 -4.65 3.33 -8.30
N GLY A 310 -5.65 3.71 -9.09
CA GLY A 310 -6.92 2.98 -9.23
C GLY A 310 -8.01 3.36 -8.23
N TRP A 311 -7.80 4.40 -7.41
CA TRP A 311 -8.83 4.99 -6.56
C TRP A 311 -8.95 6.49 -6.86
N PRO A 312 -10.14 7.11 -6.66
CA PRO A 312 -10.30 8.56 -6.63
C PRO A 312 -9.19 9.26 -5.81
N ALA A 313 -8.39 10.08 -6.49
CA ALA A 313 -7.28 10.81 -5.91
C ALA A 313 -7.53 12.32 -5.96
N PHE A 314 -7.40 12.99 -4.81
CA PHE A 314 -7.58 14.43 -4.66
C PHE A 314 -6.34 15.06 -4.01
N SER A 315 -6.02 16.31 -4.35
CA SER A 315 -4.92 17.07 -3.73
C SER A 315 -5.23 17.51 -2.31
N ARG A 316 -6.50 17.85 -2.05
CA ARG A 316 -7.03 18.37 -0.77
C ARG A 316 -8.53 18.09 -0.64
N PRO A 317 -9.08 18.04 0.59
CA PRO A 317 -10.52 18.11 0.81
C PRO A 317 -11.08 19.50 0.46
N ILE A 318 -12.39 19.58 0.23
CA ILE A 318 -13.10 20.83 -0.10
C ILE A 318 -13.05 21.88 1.02
N ALA A 319 -12.82 21.41 2.25
CA ALA A 319 -12.53 22.19 3.45
C ALA A 319 -11.66 21.33 4.38
N SER A 320 -10.81 21.93 5.22
CA SER A 320 -9.90 21.17 6.09
C SER A 320 -10.58 20.51 7.29
N ASP A 321 -11.84 20.86 7.59
CA ASP A 321 -12.59 20.43 8.77
C ASP A 321 -13.65 19.35 8.50
N VAL A 322 -13.91 18.99 7.24
CA VAL A 322 -14.87 17.93 6.85
C VAL A 322 -14.26 16.52 6.88
N VAL A 323 -12.95 16.42 7.05
CA VAL A 323 -12.23 15.16 7.23
C VAL A 323 -11.49 15.13 8.56
N ALA A 324 -11.44 13.95 9.17
CA ALA A 324 -10.64 13.66 10.35
C ALA A 324 -9.47 12.75 9.97
N GLU A 325 -8.25 13.25 10.16
CA GLU A 325 -7.02 12.48 9.97
C GLU A 325 -6.67 11.70 11.26
N ARG A 326 -6.44 10.38 11.13
CA ARG A 326 -6.11 9.48 12.25
C ARG A 326 -4.86 8.66 11.93
N LEU A 327 -4.02 8.40 12.94
CA LEU A 327 -2.86 7.51 12.76
C LEU A 327 -3.33 6.06 12.67
N ASP A 328 -3.31 5.51 11.46
CA ASP A 328 -3.52 4.10 11.20
C ASP A 328 -2.23 3.31 11.49
N ARG A 329 -2.39 2.17 12.16
CA ARG A 329 -1.34 1.18 12.46
C ARG A 329 -1.72 -0.23 11.96
N SER A 330 -2.83 -0.33 11.24
CA SER A 330 -3.34 -1.59 10.70
C SER A 330 -2.37 -2.13 9.63
N PHE A 331 -2.31 -3.46 9.51
CA PHE A 331 -1.46 -4.13 8.52
C PHE A 331 0.04 -3.76 8.62
N GLY A 332 0.52 -3.40 9.82
CA GLY A 332 1.94 -3.11 10.11
C GLY A 332 2.46 -1.76 9.59
N THR A 333 1.67 -1.02 8.81
CA THR A 333 2.09 0.27 8.23
C THR A 333 1.77 1.45 9.14
N LEU A 334 2.52 2.55 9.02
CA LEU A 334 2.13 3.85 9.58
C LEU A 334 1.53 4.68 8.44
N ARG A 335 0.22 4.88 8.46
CA ARG A 335 -0.51 5.71 7.48
C ARG A 335 -1.38 6.74 8.20
N THR A 336 -1.78 7.78 7.48
CA THR A 336 -2.85 8.67 7.94
C THR A 336 -4.16 8.21 7.31
N GLU A 337 -5.03 7.58 8.10
CA GLU A 337 -6.42 7.30 7.73
C GLU A 337 -7.19 8.62 7.62
N VAL A 338 -8.06 8.71 6.63
CA VAL A 338 -9.00 9.81 6.42
C VAL A 338 -10.42 9.30 6.66
N ARG A 339 -11.16 9.95 7.56
CA ARG A 339 -12.57 9.64 7.86
C ARG A 339 -13.45 10.89 7.68
N SER A 340 -14.75 10.75 7.39
CA SER A 340 -15.66 11.91 7.34
C SER A 340 -15.91 12.47 8.74
N ARG A 341 -16.07 13.80 8.87
CA ARG A 341 -16.40 14.41 10.17
C ARG A 341 -17.78 13.98 10.65
N ALA A 342 -18.81 14.10 9.81
CA ALA A 342 -20.20 13.94 10.23
C ALA A 342 -20.66 12.48 10.38
N GLY A 343 -20.01 11.53 9.71
CA GLY A 343 -20.36 10.11 9.76
C GLY A 343 -19.39 9.22 10.53
N ASP A 344 -18.19 9.72 10.86
CA ASP A 344 -17.00 8.91 11.17
C ASP A 344 -16.79 7.74 10.17
N ALA A 345 -17.18 7.96 8.90
CA ALA A 345 -17.09 6.97 7.84
C ALA A 345 -15.64 6.83 7.39
N HIS A 346 -15.10 5.61 7.29
CA HIS A 346 -13.79 5.39 6.67
C HIS A 346 -13.85 5.78 5.18
N LEU A 347 -12.99 6.72 4.77
CA LEU A 347 -12.91 7.20 3.39
C LEU A 347 -11.71 6.58 2.66
N GLY A 348 -10.56 6.51 3.31
CA GLY A 348 -9.31 6.01 2.74
C GLY A 348 -8.10 6.51 3.52
N HIS A 349 -7.04 6.90 2.81
CA HIS A 349 -5.79 7.37 3.40
C HIS A 349 -5.22 8.57 2.66
N VAL A 350 -4.47 9.42 3.37
CA VAL A 350 -3.70 10.53 2.78
C VAL A 350 -2.20 10.21 2.79
N PHE A 351 -1.56 10.53 1.67
CA PHE A 351 -0.14 10.30 1.41
C PHE A 351 0.55 11.61 0.99
N THR A 352 1.88 11.65 1.11
CA THR A 352 2.74 12.80 0.77
C THR A 352 3.47 12.60 -0.57
N ASP A 353 2.83 11.90 -1.51
CA ASP A 353 3.31 11.56 -2.85
C ASP A 353 2.48 12.25 -3.96
N GLY A 354 1.74 13.30 -3.59
CA GLY A 354 0.88 14.05 -4.51
C GLY A 354 1.62 15.12 -5.33
N PRO A 355 0.91 15.80 -6.25
CA PRO A 355 1.47 16.87 -7.09
C PRO A 355 2.00 18.02 -6.24
N ALA A 356 3.29 18.33 -6.39
CA ALA A 356 3.99 19.29 -5.53
C ALA A 356 3.48 20.75 -5.68
N ASP A 357 2.98 21.09 -6.86
CA ASP A 357 2.28 22.34 -7.18
C ASP A 357 0.88 22.44 -6.55
N ALA A 358 0.19 21.30 -6.40
CA ALA A 358 -1.07 21.20 -5.67
C ALA A 358 -0.90 20.98 -4.14
N GLY A 359 0.31 21.10 -3.61
CA GLY A 359 0.62 21.00 -2.18
C GLY A 359 1.23 19.67 -1.71
N GLY A 360 1.49 18.73 -2.62
CA GLY A 360 2.22 17.48 -2.34
C GLY A 360 1.41 16.37 -1.66
N LEU A 361 0.12 16.59 -1.40
CA LEU A 361 -0.76 15.60 -0.76
C LEU A 361 -1.58 14.80 -1.78
N ARG A 362 -1.86 13.55 -1.42
CA ARG A 362 -2.76 12.65 -2.14
C ARG A 362 -3.75 12.02 -1.19
N TYR A 363 -4.98 12.54 -1.19
CA TYR A 363 -6.13 11.90 -0.56
C TYR A 363 -6.60 10.78 -1.50
N CYS A 364 -6.26 9.54 -1.16
CA CYS A 364 -6.59 8.33 -1.91
C CYS A 364 -7.85 7.70 -1.29
N ILE A 365 -8.99 7.90 -1.94
CA ILE A 365 -10.32 7.70 -1.33
C ILE A 365 -11.09 6.61 -2.05
N ASN A 366 -11.69 5.69 -1.30
CA ASN A 366 -12.61 4.69 -1.83
C ASN A 366 -13.81 5.37 -2.48
N GLY A 367 -14.06 5.13 -3.76
CA GLY A 367 -15.24 5.65 -4.44
C GLY A 367 -16.55 5.10 -3.86
N ALA A 368 -16.53 3.90 -3.27
CA ALA A 368 -17.65 3.36 -2.50
C ALA A 368 -17.96 4.10 -1.18
N ALA A 369 -17.04 4.93 -0.67
CA ALA A 369 -17.32 5.85 0.45
C ALA A 369 -17.96 7.18 -0.02
N LEU A 370 -18.01 7.41 -1.34
CA LEU A 370 -18.42 8.67 -1.95
C LEU A 370 -19.74 8.54 -2.70
N ARG A 371 -20.39 9.69 -2.91
CA ARG A 371 -21.49 9.89 -3.84
C ARG A 371 -21.20 11.14 -4.67
N PHE A 372 -21.10 11.01 -5.98
CA PHE A 372 -20.88 12.15 -6.87
C PHE A 372 -22.17 12.95 -7.11
N VAL A 373 -22.07 14.27 -7.01
CA VAL A 373 -23.12 15.25 -7.34
C VAL A 373 -22.62 16.10 -8.51
N PRO A 374 -23.11 15.89 -9.75
CA PRO A 374 -22.72 16.70 -10.90
C PRO A 374 -23.07 18.17 -10.71
N LEU A 375 -22.25 19.07 -11.23
CA LEU A 375 -22.41 20.54 -11.12
C LEU A 375 -23.82 21.02 -11.52
N ALA A 376 -24.42 20.38 -12.52
CA ALA A 376 -25.78 20.67 -13.01
C ALA A 376 -26.90 20.36 -12.00
N ARG A 377 -26.68 19.46 -11.02
CA ARG A 377 -27.64 19.12 -9.96
C ARG A 377 -27.28 19.68 -8.58
N MET A 378 -26.14 20.37 -8.43
CA MET A 378 -25.72 20.88 -7.12
C MET A 378 -26.76 21.82 -6.51
N ASP A 379 -27.44 22.66 -7.31
CA ASP A 379 -28.51 23.53 -6.82
C ASP A 379 -29.75 22.73 -6.36
N GLU A 380 -30.19 21.75 -7.17
CA GLU A 380 -31.34 20.88 -6.90
C GLU A 380 -31.14 20.01 -5.66
N GLU A 381 -29.91 19.51 -5.45
CA GLU A 381 -29.53 18.69 -4.30
C GLU A 381 -29.10 19.53 -3.07
N GLY A 382 -29.20 20.87 -3.12
CA GLY A 382 -28.97 21.77 -1.98
C GLY A 382 -27.52 22.16 -1.71
N TYR A 383 -26.59 21.78 -2.60
CA TYR A 383 -25.14 22.07 -2.56
C TYR A 383 -24.71 23.28 -3.43
N GLY A 384 -25.66 24.05 -4.00
CA GLY A 384 -25.38 25.17 -4.91
C GLY A 384 -24.39 26.22 -4.37
N TYR A 385 -24.31 26.36 -3.05
CA TYR A 385 -23.35 27.23 -2.36
C TYR A 385 -21.88 26.83 -2.52
N LEU A 386 -21.56 25.64 -3.05
CA LEU A 386 -20.20 25.16 -3.30
C LEU A 386 -19.77 25.24 -4.77
N LYS A 387 -20.67 25.65 -5.68
CA LYS A 387 -20.39 25.67 -7.13
C LYS A 387 -19.15 26.50 -7.52
N PRO A 388 -18.83 27.66 -6.91
CA PRO A 388 -17.63 28.41 -7.27
C PRO A 388 -16.30 27.70 -6.95
N LEU A 389 -16.31 26.62 -6.16
CA LEU A 389 -15.13 25.76 -5.92
C LEU A 389 -14.94 24.74 -7.06
N VAL A 390 -16.04 24.33 -7.70
CA VAL A 390 -16.08 23.40 -8.84
C VAL A 390 -15.86 24.12 -10.18
N GLU A 391 -16.32 25.37 -10.27
CA GLU A 391 -16.23 26.24 -11.45
C GLU A 391 -14.87 26.96 -11.58
N GLN A 392 -13.96 26.78 -10.62
CA GLN A 392 -12.55 27.16 -10.73
C GLN A 392 -11.85 26.31 -11.81
N GLU A 393 -10.84 26.86 -12.49
CA GLU A 393 -10.03 26.08 -13.43
C GLU A 393 -9.37 24.90 -12.69
N PRO A 394 -9.41 23.67 -13.23
CA PRO A 394 -8.77 22.52 -12.59
C PRO A 394 -7.27 22.78 -12.38
N VAL A 395 -6.74 22.37 -11.22
CA VAL A 395 -5.34 22.65 -10.84
C VAL A 395 -4.34 22.01 -11.81
N MET A 396 -4.73 20.94 -12.54
CA MET A 396 -3.91 20.26 -13.54
C MET A 396 -4.73 19.75 -14.75
N ARG A 397 -4.02 19.36 -15.82
CA ARG A 397 -4.49 18.55 -16.96
C ARG A 397 -3.41 17.56 -17.39
#